data_AF-A0A812U8M2-F1
#
_entry.id   AF-A0A812U8M2-F1
#
_cell.length_a   1.000
_cell.length_b   1.000
_cell.length_c   1.000
_cell.angle_alpha   90.00
_cell.angle_beta   90.00
_cell.angle_gamma   90.00
#
_symmetry.space_group_name_H-M   'P 1'
#
loop_
_entity.id
_entity.type
_entity.pdbx_description
1 polymer ?
#
loop_
_entity_poly.entity_id
_entity_poly.type
_entity_poly.pdbx_seq_one_letter_code
_entity_poly.pdbx_strand_id
1 'polypeptide(L)'
;MLSTRHTTYIVYVPMSIVQMLWPATFFLFTSAQDAVEAALVEDLEQPASAPSGIHSLSVASSLPPLTLVGKHFDRVVRAADPTSEEWDAVAFLALLCLDERQCAELEGQFDRQESIFPSVASVWGVAVRRTVKVGGRFFGGRPSLAELRKLNVPGLDEQVGGQKKAFGGDASSGRGLRSGASCLDVLEKRSVLVAVRSRPFNEREKAASSGDCLSFQEETGMTLHREDDKDYRFAFDCVMRPETEQREVYDRTARPLLHKVLEGYNGCLFAYGQTGSGKTFTMQGSSDQKGIIPTLCTELFGEIKECADKRNITVVCSVLEIYNEKVRDLSVDSSDDLSIREDTAEGGKGIHVEGLTEVQVRSCEEVLDCIAKAQQRRAVGKTNMNEHSSRSHSVVTLRIGAYDCDDVDGATLTVSKLHLIDLAGSERQKATGATGDRLKEGAQINLSLSALGNVINALTERASGGRHIPYRDSKLTRMLQDSLGGNSYTVMICNVSPAKINVDETLSSLRFAERAKKIENKAVVNRDPKGERILELLQENKALRAKIARLEAHVDRLEMHYDK
;
A
#
# COMPACT_ATOMS: atom_id res chain seq x y z
N MET A 1 5.64 -30.62 -36.13
CA MET A 1 6.82 -30.33 -35.29
C MET A 1 7.47 -29.06 -35.80
N LEU A 2 7.43 -27.99 -35.01
CA LEU A 2 8.50 -26.98 -34.85
C LEU A 2 8.03 -26.06 -33.72
N SER A 3 8.51 -26.39 -32.53
CA SER A 3 8.34 -25.65 -31.29
C SER A 3 9.41 -24.57 -31.26
N THR A 4 9.01 -23.29 -31.33
CA THR A 4 9.86 -22.16 -30.94
C THR A 4 9.12 -21.37 -29.86
N ARG A 5 9.35 -21.77 -28.61
CA ARG A 5 8.96 -21.01 -27.42
C ARG A 5 9.59 -19.62 -27.48
N HIS A 6 8.80 -18.60 -27.80
CA HIS A 6 9.20 -17.22 -27.58
C HIS A 6 9.10 -16.97 -26.07
N THR A 7 10.26 -16.83 -25.44
CA THR A 7 10.34 -16.42 -24.03
C THR A 7 10.51 -14.91 -24.02
N THR A 8 9.42 -14.19 -23.78
CA THR A 8 9.48 -12.73 -23.58
C THR A 8 10.04 -12.46 -22.19
N TYR A 9 11.23 -11.87 -22.11
CA TYR A 9 11.76 -11.34 -20.87
C TYR A 9 11.27 -9.90 -20.69
N ILE A 10 10.48 -9.63 -19.64
CA ILE A 10 10.17 -8.27 -19.20
C ILE A 10 11.17 -7.94 -18.09
N VAL A 11 12.11 -7.05 -18.38
CA VAL A 11 13.06 -6.53 -17.40
C VAL A 11 12.54 -5.17 -16.93
N TYR A 12 12.22 -5.05 -15.65
CA TYR A 12 11.89 -3.78 -15.02
C TYR A 12 13.18 -3.02 -14.75
N VAL A 13 13.35 -1.85 -15.39
CA VAL A 13 14.43 -0.91 -15.10
C VAL A 13 13.83 0.25 -14.30
N PRO A 14 14.25 0.47 -13.04
CA PRO A 14 13.85 1.63 -12.24
C PRO A 14 14.08 2.93 -13.01
N MET A 15 13.16 3.88 -12.93
CA MET A 15 13.25 5.14 -13.70
C MET A 15 14.46 6.00 -13.31
N SER A 16 15.04 5.76 -12.12
CA SER A 16 16.32 6.29 -11.66
C SER A 16 17.54 5.76 -12.45
N ILE A 17 17.45 4.54 -12.99
CA ILE A 17 18.48 3.93 -13.86
C ILE A 17 18.29 4.41 -15.31
N VAL A 18 17.06 4.68 -15.75
CA VAL A 18 16.78 5.33 -17.04
C VAL A 18 17.31 6.77 -17.07
N GLN A 19 17.34 7.45 -15.93
CA GLN A 19 17.87 8.82 -15.77
C GLN A 19 19.41 8.92 -15.81
N MET A 20 20.14 7.83 -15.58
CA MET A 20 21.61 7.81 -15.57
C MET A 20 22.24 7.54 -16.95
N LEU A 21 21.47 7.07 -17.93
CA LEU A 21 21.95 6.56 -19.22
C LEU A 21 22.25 7.63 -20.30
N TRP A 22 22.29 8.93 -19.95
CA TRP A 22 22.24 10.00 -20.95
C TRP A 22 23.53 10.27 -21.76
N PRO A 23 24.77 10.31 -21.22
CA PRO A 23 25.88 10.88 -22.00
C PRO A 23 26.57 9.93 -23.01
N ALA A 24 26.20 8.64 -23.12
CA ALA A 24 26.80 7.72 -24.10
C ALA A 24 26.01 7.58 -25.41
N THR A 25 24.72 7.94 -25.43
CA THR A 25 23.91 7.94 -26.67
C THR A 25 23.96 9.27 -27.42
N PHE A 26 24.36 10.36 -26.77
CA PHE A 26 24.42 11.69 -27.39
C PHE A 26 25.57 11.86 -28.40
N PHE A 27 26.70 11.13 -28.26
CA PHE A 27 27.80 11.20 -29.24
C PHE A 27 27.60 10.27 -30.45
N LEU A 28 26.88 9.15 -30.26
CA LEU A 28 26.53 8.23 -31.34
C LEU A 28 25.37 8.74 -32.20
N PHE A 29 24.40 9.45 -31.61
CA PHE A 29 23.25 9.98 -32.35
C PHE A 29 23.57 11.26 -33.14
N THR A 30 24.45 12.14 -32.67
CA THR A 30 24.85 13.33 -33.46
C THR A 30 25.68 12.94 -34.68
N SER A 31 26.60 11.98 -34.56
CA SER A 31 27.35 11.48 -35.72
C SER A 31 26.46 10.72 -36.72
N ALA A 32 25.42 10.03 -36.26
CA ALA A 32 24.46 9.35 -37.14
C ALA A 32 23.47 10.34 -37.79
N GLN A 33 23.08 11.41 -37.08
CA GLN A 33 22.17 12.43 -37.58
C GLN A 33 22.87 13.38 -38.57
N ASP A 34 24.15 13.72 -38.33
CA ASP A 34 24.99 14.45 -39.29
C ASP A 34 25.26 13.59 -40.55
N ALA A 35 25.42 12.27 -40.41
CA ALA A 35 25.55 11.36 -41.55
C ALA A 35 24.24 11.19 -42.34
N VAL A 36 23.09 11.23 -41.66
CA VAL A 36 21.76 11.13 -42.28
C VAL A 36 21.34 12.46 -42.90
N GLU A 37 21.65 13.62 -42.30
CA GLU A 37 21.43 14.93 -42.91
C GLU A 37 22.41 15.19 -44.07
N ALA A 38 23.68 14.75 -43.99
CA ALA A 38 24.58 14.79 -45.14
C ALA A 38 24.06 13.91 -46.30
N ALA A 39 23.47 12.75 -46.00
CA ALA A 39 22.88 11.86 -47.01
C ALA A 39 21.52 12.34 -47.55
N LEU A 40 20.75 13.12 -46.79
CA LEU A 40 19.47 13.71 -47.22
C LEU A 40 19.63 15.07 -47.92
N VAL A 41 20.74 15.77 -47.68
CA VAL A 41 21.06 17.05 -48.33
C VAL A 41 21.81 16.86 -49.66
N GLU A 42 22.40 15.68 -49.92
CA GLU A 42 22.92 15.32 -51.25
C GLU A 42 21.83 14.91 -52.26
N ASP A 43 20.59 14.66 -51.83
CA ASP A 43 19.49 14.15 -52.69
C ASP A 43 18.47 15.23 -53.13
N LEU A 44 18.74 16.51 -52.85
CA LEU A 44 17.93 17.62 -53.36
C LEU A 44 18.84 18.75 -53.88
N GLU A 45 18.89 18.81 -55.21
CA GLU A 45 19.44 19.88 -56.05
C GLU A 45 20.96 19.81 -56.31
N GLN A 46 21.35 19.29 -57.47
CA GLN A 46 22.07 20.05 -58.51
C GLN A 46 22.00 19.35 -59.90
N PRO A 47 22.14 20.11 -61.00
CA PRO A 47 21.51 19.82 -62.29
C PRO A 47 22.34 18.94 -63.24
N ALA A 48 21.67 18.47 -64.29
CA ALA A 48 22.16 17.62 -65.37
C ALA A 48 23.57 17.94 -65.90
N SER A 49 24.50 16.97 -65.78
CA SER A 49 25.40 16.47 -66.84
C SER A 49 26.37 15.42 -66.28
N ALA A 50 26.40 14.22 -66.87
CA ALA A 50 27.40 13.18 -66.56
C ALA A 50 28.74 13.50 -67.29
N PRO A 51 29.94 13.05 -66.81
CA PRO A 51 30.33 11.64 -66.96
C PRO A 51 31.30 11.02 -65.91
N SER A 52 31.24 9.67 -65.91
CA SER A 52 32.28 8.65 -65.64
C SER A 52 33.07 8.63 -64.32
N GLY A 53 32.71 7.68 -63.45
CA GLY A 53 33.67 7.01 -62.58
C GLY A 53 33.07 6.48 -61.28
N ILE A 54 33.13 5.15 -61.12
CA ILE A 54 33.07 4.38 -59.87
C ILE A 54 31.69 3.76 -59.52
N HIS A 55 31.80 2.49 -59.14
CA HIS A 55 30.79 1.43 -59.19
C HIS A 55 29.74 1.47 -58.07
N SER A 56 28.55 0.97 -58.43
CA SER A 56 27.40 0.65 -57.57
C SER A 56 27.70 -0.36 -56.46
N LEU A 57 27.11 -0.16 -55.28
CA LEU A 57 26.84 -1.21 -54.30
C LEU A 57 25.38 -1.11 -53.84
N SER A 58 24.60 -2.15 -54.14
CA SER A 58 23.16 -2.24 -53.83
C SER A 58 22.93 -2.47 -52.34
N VAL A 59 22.07 -1.65 -51.72
CA VAL A 59 21.58 -1.88 -50.35
C VAL A 59 20.35 -2.78 -50.41
N ALA A 60 20.44 -3.96 -49.80
CA ALA A 60 19.33 -4.86 -49.59
C ALA A 60 18.45 -4.37 -48.43
N SER A 61 17.14 -4.32 -48.68
CA SER A 61 16.07 -3.93 -47.77
C SER A 61 15.75 -5.01 -46.73
N SER A 62 16.01 -4.75 -45.43
CA SER A 62 15.26 -5.34 -44.30
C SER A 62 15.68 -4.75 -42.93
N LEU A 63 15.00 -3.71 -42.45
CA LEU A 63 15.00 -3.33 -41.03
C LEU A 63 13.57 -2.87 -40.62
N PRO A 64 13.01 -3.32 -39.48
CA PRO A 64 11.74 -2.80 -38.96
C PRO A 64 11.91 -1.48 -38.17
N PRO A 65 10.83 -0.69 -37.98
CA PRO A 65 10.91 0.73 -37.58
C PRO A 65 10.98 0.95 -36.07
N LEU A 66 11.94 1.78 -35.63
CA LEU A 66 12.26 2.13 -34.23
C LEU A 66 11.72 3.53 -33.81
N THR A 67 10.56 3.95 -34.34
CA THR A 67 10.20 5.38 -34.37
C THR A 67 9.30 5.91 -33.24
N LEU A 68 8.94 5.12 -32.20
CA LEU A 68 7.98 5.57 -31.18
C LEU A 68 8.58 6.10 -29.86
N VAL A 69 9.91 6.04 -29.67
CA VAL A 69 10.56 6.34 -28.37
C VAL A 69 11.10 7.78 -28.27
N GLY A 70 11.27 8.49 -29.39
CA GLY A 70 12.06 9.74 -29.43
C GLY A 70 11.45 11.00 -28.79
N LYS A 71 10.12 11.14 -28.69
CA LYS A 71 9.51 12.45 -28.36
C LYS A 71 9.28 12.75 -26.87
N HIS A 72 9.38 11.78 -25.97
CA HIS A 72 9.32 12.03 -24.51
C HIS A 72 10.70 12.09 -23.86
N PHE A 73 11.74 11.71 -24.60
CA PHE A 73 13.13 11.65 -24.12
C PHE A 73 13.78 13.04 -24.04
N ASP A 74 13.41 13.95 -24.94
CA ASP A 74 14.06 15.27 -25.17
C ASP A 74 13.87 16.32 -24.05
N ARG A 75 12.96 16.10 -23.09
CA ARG A 75 12.68 17.06 -21.99
C ARG A 75 13.44 16.79 -20.69
N VAL A 76 13.86 15.56 -20.44
CA VAL A 76 14.41 15.12 -19.14
C VAL A 76 15.94 15.33 -19.05
N VAL A 77 16.58 15.47 -20.20
CA VAL A 77 18.02 15.51 -20.50
C VAL A 77 18.85 16.55 -19.76
N ARG A 78 18.31 17.75 -19.56
CA ARG A 78 19.14 18.96 -19.50
C ARG A 78 19.85 19.18 -18.16
N ALA A 79 20.02 18.16 -17.30
CA ALA A 79 20.16 18.37 -15.86
C ALA A 79 21.29 17.66 -15.04
N ALA A 80 22.27 16.87 -15.56
CA ALA A 80 23.26 16.19 -14.66
C ALA A 80 24.65 15.74 -15.25
N ASP A 81 25.62 15.40 -14.36
CA ASP A 81 27.13 15.34 -14.51
C ASP A 81 27.76 13.90 -14.61
N PRO A 82 28.76 13.64 -15.50
CA PRO A 82 29.22 12.29 -15.93
C PRO A 82 30.51 11.65 -15.31
N THR A 83 30.89 11.83 -14.04
CA THR A 83 32.20 11.33 -13.51
C THR A 83 32.18 10.27 -12.38
N SER A 84 31.09 9.50 -12.16
CA SER A 84 31.02 8.50 -11.06
C SER A 84 31.40 7.05 -11.44
N GLU A 85 31.87 6.26 -10.46
CA GLU A 85 32.18 4.80 -10.57
C GLU A 85 30.97 3.92 -10.95
N GLU A 86 29.75 4.47 -10.95
CA GLU A 86 28.52 3.77 -11.33
C GLU A 86 28.43 3.49 -12.84
N TRP A 87 29.27 4.16 -13.65
CA TRP A 87 29.34 3.98 -15.11
C TRP A 87 29.83 2.60 -15.57
N ASP A 88 30.74 1.96 -14.82
CA ASP A 88 31.32 0.66 -15.21
C ASP A 88 30.32 -0.51 -15.09
N ALA A 89 29.37 -0.42 -14.15
CA ALA A 89 28.32 -1.43 -13.96
C ALA A 89 27.25 -1.37 -15.08
N VAL A 90 27.03 -0.19 -15.64
CA VAL A 90 26.04 0.06 -16.71
C VAL A 90 26.53 -0.49 -18.05
N ALA A 91 27.83 -0.35 -18.35
CA ALA A 91 28.44 -0.93 -19.54
C ALA A 91 28.39 -2.46 -19.55
N PHE A 92 28.55 -3.09 -18.38
CA PHE A 92 28.50 -4.56 -18.21
C PHE A 92 27.09 -5.14 -18.48
N LEU A 93 26.04 -4.42 -18.07
CA LEU A 93 24.64 -4.85 -18.24
C LEU A 93 24.13 -4.67 -19.68
N ALA A 94 24.60 -3.66 -20.40
CA ALA A 94 24.24 -3.44 -21.81
C ALA A 94 24.78 -4.54 -22.73
N LEU A 95 25.97 -5.07 -22.44
CA LEU A 95 26.62 -6.16 -23.21
C LEU A 95 25.91 -7.52 -23.04
N LEU A 96 25.19 -7.74 -21.94
CA LEU A 96 24.43 -8.98 -21.70
C LEU A 96 23.15 -9.11 -22.54
N CYS A 97 22.76 -8.04 -23.24
CA CYS A 97 21.54 -7.98 -24.05
C CYS A 97 21.79 -8.20 -25.56
N LEU A 98 23.03 -8.46 -25.96
CA LEU A 98 23.42 -8.62 -27.36
C LEU A 98 23.48 -10.09 -27.77
N ASP A 99 23.05 -10.39 -28.99
CA ASP A 99 23.22 -11.73 -29.54
C ASP A 99 24.64 -11.98 -30.07
N GLU A 100 24.94 -13.23 -30.42
CA GLU A 100 26.27 -13.69 -30.83
C GLU A 100 26.78 -12.99 -32.10
N ARG A 101 25.89 -12.58 -33.02
CA ARG A 101 26.27 -11.84 -34.23
C ARG A 101 26.57 -10.38 -33.91
N GLN A 102 25.77 -9.77 -33.04
CA GLN A 102 25.95 -8.38 -32.61
C GLN A 102 27.23 -8.22 -31.77
N CYS A 103 27.55 -9.19 -30.90
CA CYS A 103 28.82 -9.22 -30.17
C CYS A 103 30.03 -9.35 -31.11
N ALA A 104 29.96 -10.17 -32.15
CA ALA A 104 31.06 -10.35 -33.11
C ALA A 104 31.27 -9.12 -34.02
N GLU A 105 30.20 -8.42 -34.41
CA GLU A 105 30.29 -7.14 -35.13
C GLU A 105 30.91 -6.03 -34.28
N LEU A 106 30.56 -5.98 -32.99
CA LEU A 106 31.15 -5.05 -32.03
C LEU A 106 32.63 -5.35 -31.79
N GLU A 107 33.03 -6.61 -31.57
CA GLU A 107 34.45 -7.00 -31.45
C GLU A 107 35.25 -6.58 -32.70
N GLY A 108 34.72 -6.80 -33.90
CA GLY A 108 35.37 -6.40 -35.15
C GLY A 108 35.42 -4.89 -35.41
N GLN A 109 34.60 -4.09 -34.71
CA GLN A 109 34.68 -2.62 -34.71
C GLN A 109 35.68 -2.11 -33.66
N PHE A 110 35.76 -2.77 -32.50
CA PHE A 110 36.73 -2.46 -31.44
C PHE A 110 38.17 -2.77 -31.86
N ASP A 111 38.43 -3.92 -32.49
CA ASP A 111 39.76 -4.27 -33.00
C ASP A 111 40.26 -3.26 -34.07
N ARG A 112 39.34 -2.58 -34.78
CA ARG A 112 39.68 -1.50 -35.72
C ARG A 112 40.03 -0.19 -35.01
N GLN A 113 39.37 0.13 -33.89
CA GLN A 113 39.65 1.34 -33.10
C GLN A 113 40.84 1.21 -32.13
N GLU A 114 41.20 -0.01 -31.73
CA GLU A 114 42.41 -0.29 -30.92
C GLU A 114 43.71 0.17 -31.64
N SER A 115 43.68 0.21 -32.97
CA SER A 115 44.78 0.73 -33.79
C SER A 115 44.97 2.26 -33.73
N ILE A 116 43.96 3.00 -33.24
CA ILE A 116 43.89 4.47 -33.30
C ILE A 116 44.20 5.11 -31.94
N PHE A 117 43.84 4.46 -30.81
CA PHE A 117 44.05 5.00 -29.45
C PHE A 117 44.55 3.94 -28.45
N PRO A 118 45.88 3.72 -28.34
CA PRO A 118 46.44 2.57 -27.61
C PRO A 118 46.32 2.62 -26.07
N SER A 119 46.16 3.80 -25.47
CA SER A 119 46.26 3.96 -24.00
C SER A 119 44.97 3.69 -23.24
N VAL A 120 43.80 3.84 -23.88
CA VAL A 120 42.48 3.59 -23.27
C VAL A 120 42.05 2.13 -23.40
N ALA A 121 42.60 1.40 -24.38
CA ALA A 121 42.27 0.01 -24.68
C ALA A 121 42.77 -1.02 -23.64
N SER A 122 43.83 -0.73 -22.89
CA SER A 122 44.50 -1.74 -22.06
C SER A 122 43.69 -2.25 -20.86
N VAL A 123 42.80 -1.42 -20.30
CA VAL A 123 41.96 -1.79 -19.16
C VAL A 123 40.61 -2.35 -19.62
N TRP A 124 40.03 -1.75 -20.67
CA TRP A 124 38.74 -2.14 -21.25
C TRP A 124 38.81 -3.44 -22.06
N GLY A 125 39.84 -3.65 -22.89
CA GLY A 125 39.99 -4.84 -23.73
C GLY A 125 40.16 -6.13 -22.93
N VAL A 126 40.78 -6.06 -21.75
CA VAL A 126 40.99 -7.23 -20.86
C VAL A 126 39.69 -7.63 -20.15
N ALA A 127 38.87 -6.66 -19.73
CA ALA A 127 37.58 -6.91 -19.07
C ALA A 127 36.54 -7.48 -20.05
N VAL A 128 36.46 -6.95 -21.26
CA VAL A 128 35.54 -7.43 -22.31
C VAL A 128 35.94 -8.83 -22.78
N ARG A 129 37.22 -9.08 -23.10
CA ARG A 129 37.69 -10.43 -23.49
C ARG A 129 37.52 -11.48 -22.39
N ARG A 130 37.60 -11.10 -21.10
CA ARG A 130 37.30 -12.00 -19.97
C ARG A 130 35.81 -12.31 -19.87
N THR A 131 34.95 -11.31 -20.05
CA THR A 131 33.50 -11.44 -19.94
C THR A 131 32.92 -12.29 -21.08
N VAL A 132 33.41 -12.09 -22.31
CA VAL A 132 33.02 -12.90 -23.49
C VAL A 132 33.49 -14.35 -23.36
N LYS A 133 34.73 -14.60 -22.88
CA LYS A 133 35.21 -15.97 -22.62
C LYS A 133 34.45 -16.71 -21.52
N VAL A 134 33.88 -15.99 -20.55
CA VAL A 134 33.07 -16.57 -19.47
C VAL A 134 31.64 -16.82 -19.96
N GLY A 135 31.03 -15.90 -20.71
CA GLY A 135 29.71 -16.06 -21.32
C GLY A 135 29.64 -17.27 -22.26
N GLY A 136 30.69 -17.50 -23.06
CA GLY A 136 30.78 -18.66 -23.96
C GLY A 136 30.80 -20.03 -23.27
N ARG A 137 31.09 -20.11 -21.96
CA ARG A 137 31.11 -21.38 -21.21
C ARG A 137 29.78 -21.78 -20.57
N PHE A 138 28.77 -20.89 -20.55
CA PHE A 138 27.50 -21.13 -19.84
C PHE A 138 26.28 -21.28 -20.77
N PHE A 139 26.50 -21.62 -22.04
CA PHE A 139 25.41 -22.00 -22.92
C PHE A 139 24.74 -23.30 -22.44
N GLY A 140 23.54 -23.17 -21.86
CA GLY A 140 22.62 -24.28 -21.57
C GLY A 140 22.30 -24.56 -20.09
N GLY A 141 22.81 -23.78 -19.13
CA GLY A 141 22.49 -23.99 -17.71
C GLY A 141 22.77 -22.80 -16.79
N ARG A 142 22.02 -22.70 -15.68
CA ARG A 142 22.24 -21.67 -14.64
C ARG A 142 23.49 -22.00 -13.82
N PRO A 143 24.46 -21.09 -13.66
CA PRO A 143 25.60 -21.32 -12.78
C PRO A 143 25.16 -21.39 -11.32
N SER A 144 25.86 -22.19 -10.51
CA SER A 144 25.60 -22.28 -9.08
C SER A 144 26.16 -21.07 -8.33
N LEU A 145 25.54 -20.71 -7.19
CA LEU A 145 25.96 -19.60 -6.33
C LEU A 145 27.42 -19.74 -5.84
N ALA A 146 27.92 -20.96 -5.71
CA ALA A 146 29.31 -21.24 -5.33
C ALA A 146 30.32 -20.93 -6.46
N GLU A 147 29.90 -20.97 -7.72
CA GLU A 147 30.73 -20.67 -8.88
C GLU A 147 30.80 -19.16 -9.13
N LEU A 148 29.70 -18.43 -8.92
CA LEU A 148 29.66 -16.97 -9.01
C LEU A 148 30.53 -16.30 -7.94
N ARG A 149 30.62 -16.88 -6.73
CA ARG A 149 31.49 -16.38 -5.66
C ARG A 149 32.99 -16.45 -5.97
N LYS A 150 33.43 -17.37 -6.85
CA LYS A 150 34.84 -17.50 -7.26
C LYS A 150 35.30 -16.37 -8.20
N LEU A 151 34.38 -15.54 -8.70
CA LEU A 151 34.67 -14.42 -9.59
C LEU A 151 35.14 -13.16 -8.84
N ASN A 152 35.09 -13.17 -7.50
CA ASN A 152 35.61 -12.12 -6.61
C ASN A 152 35.14 -10.69 -6.99
N VAL A 153 33.83 -10.56 -7.27
CA VAL A 153 33.18 -9.29 -7.60
C VAL A 153 32.71 -8.59 -6.31
N PRO A 154 33.06 -7.31 -6.07
CA PRO A 154 32.64 -6.59 -4.87
C PRO A 154 31.11 -6.47 -4.78
N GLY A 155 30.52 -6.75 -3.61
CA GLY A 155 29.09 -6.52 -3.32
C GLY A 155 28.15 -7.74 -3.43
N LEU A 156 28.65 -8.92 -3.80
CA LEU A 156 27.80 -10.11 -4.02
C LEU A 156 27.21 -10.73 -2.75
N ASP A 157 27.81 -10.51 -1.57
CA ASP A 157 27.38 -11.15 -0.31
C ASP A 157 26.32 -10.36 0.47
N GLU A 158 26.01 -9.10 0.09
CA GLU A 158 24.99 -8.29 0.79
C GLU A 158 23.54 -8.52 0.30
N GLN A 159 23.33 -9.20 -0.84
CA GLN A 159 22.00 -9.32 -1.46
C GLN A 159 21.37 -10.72 -1.42
N VAL A 160 22.00 -11.73 -0.83
CA VAL A 160 21.48 -13.12 -0.87
C VAL A 160 21.00 -13.55 0.51
N GLY A 161 19.87 -12.99 0.92
CA GLY A 161 19.13 -13.36 2.14
C GLY A 161 17.62 -13.19 1.98
N GLY A 162 16.96 -14.13 1.28
CA GLY A 162 15.54 -14.46 1.47
C GLY A 162 14.51 -13.71 0.61
N GLN A 163 14.15 -14.31 -0.53
CA GLN A 163 12.96 -13.93 -1.32
C GLN A 163 11.65 -14.41 -0.66
N LYS A 164 10.69 -13.50 -0.49
CA LYS A 164 9.26 -13.76 -0.73
C LYS A 164 8.71 -12.61 -1.60
N LYS A 165 8.15 -12.95 -2.76
CA LYS A 165 7.53 -12.02 -3.72
C LYS A 165 6.16 -11.57 -3.22
N ALA A 166 5.87 -10.27 -3.30
CA ALA A 166 4.75 -9.67 -4.05
C ALA A 166 4.57 -8.17 -3.69
N PHE A 167 4.34 -7.34 -4.71
CA PHE A 167 3.92 -5.93 -4.72
C PHE A 167 4.72 -4.91 -3.87
N GLY A 168 5.50 -4.07 -4.56
CA GLY A 168 6.14 -2.88 -3.97
C GLY A 168 6.48 -1.87 -5.06
N GLY A 169 5.65 -0.83 -5.18
CA GLY A 169 6.01 0.44 -5.82
C GLY A 169 6.84 1.29 -4.86
N ASP A 170 7.81 2.01 -5.40
CA ASP A 170 8.85 2.77 -4.71
C ASP A 170 8.34 3.65 -3.55
N ALA A 171 8.85 3.35 -2.35
CA ALA A 171 8.91 4.27 -1.22
C ALA A 171 10.39 4.55 -0.93
N SER A 172 10.98 5.53 -1.60
CA SER A 172 12.34 5.98 -1.26
C SER A 172 12.55 7.48 -1.52
N SER A 173 11.90 8.31 -0.71
CA SER A 173 12.42 9.65 -0.38
C SER A 173 12.08 10.02 1.08
N GLY A 174 12.64 9.25 2.01
CA GLY A 174 12.64 9.59 3.43
C GLY A 174 13.97 9.17 4.04
N ARG A 175 14.92 10.11 4.12
CA ARG A 175 16.10 9.89 4.96
C ARG A 175 15.62 9.87 6.41
N GLY A 176 15.74 8.70 7.03
CA GLY A 176 15.66 8.56 8.48
C GLY A 176 14.83 7.38 8.91
N LEU A 177 15.32 6.15 8.74
CA LEU A 177 14.91 5.05 9.62
C LEU A 177 16.13 4.18 9.95
N ARG A 178 16.66 4.36 11.15
CA ARG A 178 17.39 3.30 11.85
C ARG A 178 16.85 3.18 13.28
N SER A 179 15.89 2.28 13.43
CA SER A 179 15.68 1.30 14.50
C SER A 179 14.19 1.15 14.82
N GLY A 180 13.69 -0.10 14.84
CA GLY A 180 12.29 -0.41 15.16
C GLY A 180 11.45 -0.75 13.93
N ALA A 181 10.63 -1.79 14.03
CA ALA A 181 9.85 -2.36 12.92
C ALA A 181 8.91 -1.34 12.26
N SER A 182 8.71 -1.44 10.95
CA SER A 182 7.76 -0.61 10.21
C SER A 182 6.34 -0.79 10.77
N CYS A 183 5.48 0.23 10.68
CA CYS A 183 4.06 0.09 11.07
C CYS A 183 3.36 -1.04 10.31
N LEU A 184 3.82 -1.36 9.09
CA LEU A 184 3.40 -2.53 8.34
C LEU A 184 3.78 -3.83 9.06
N ASP A 185 5.03 -3.98 9.51
CA ASP A 185 5.50 -5.16 10.26
C ASP A 185 4.68 -5.37 11.54
N VAL A 186 4.31 -4.28 12.20
CA VAL A 186 3.46 -4.34 13.41
C VAL A 186 2.08 -4.87 13.08
N LEU A 187 1.45 -4.35 12.02
CA LEU A 187 0.16 -4.84 11.55
C LEU A 187 0.24 -6.31 11.15
N GLU A 188 1.27 -6.73 10.43
CA GLU A 188 1.43 -8.13 10.02
C GLU A 188 1.62 -9.09 11.20
N LYS A 189 2.23 -8.63 12.30
CA LYS A 189 2.48 -9.47 13.49
C LYS A 189 1.28 -9.62 14.41
N ARG A 190 0.52 -8.55 14.66
CA ARG A 190 -0.55 -8.53 15.67
C ARG A 190 -1.94 -8.26 15.12
N SER A 191 -2.03 -7.85 13.85
CA SER A 191 -3.24 -7.33 13.22
C SER A 191 -3.85 -6.13 13.97
N VAL A 192 -3.12 -5.53 14.91
CA VAL A 192 -3.50 -4.34 15.67
C VAL A 192 -2.31 -3.38 15.72
N LEU A 193 -2.54 -2.13 15.33
CA LEU A 193 -1.58 -1.02 15.40
C LEU A 193 -2.16 0.09 16.26
N VAL A 194 -1.41 0.55 17.25
CA VAL A 194 -1.79 1.70 18.07
C VAL A 194 -0.80 2.82 17.87
N ALA A 195 -1.29 3.90 17.28
CA ALA A 195 -0.56 5.13 17.09
C ALA A 195 -1.10 6.24 18.01
N VAL A 196 -0.22 7.12 18.47
CA VAL A 196 -0.60 8.33 19.21
C VAL A 196 -0.27 9.56 18.39
N ARG A 197 -1.21 10.50 18.31
CA ARG A 197 -1.02 11.77 17.63
C ARG A 197 -1.26 12.93 18.57
N SER A 198 -0.21 13.68 18.88
CA SER A 198 -0.35 14.97 19.55
C SER A 198 -0.58 16.06 18.51
N ARG A 199 -1.57 16.92 18.71
CA ARG A 199 -1.74 18.12 17.88
C ARG A 199 -0.90 19.30 18.40
N PRO A 200 -0.68 20.36 17.61
CA PRO A 200 -0.22 21.64 18.13
C PRO A 200 -1.20 22.27 19.10
N PHE A 201 -0.72 23.23 19.91
CA PHE A 201 -1.57 24.08 20.75
C PHE A 201 -2.63 24.81 19.92
N ASN A 202 -3.88 24.81 20.40
CA ASN A 202 -4.93 25.63 19.81
C ASN A 202 -4.89 27.06 20.37
N GLU A 203 -5.62 27.99 19.73
CA GLU A 203 -5.61 29.40 20.12
C GLU A 203 -6.06 29.65 21.57
N ARG A 204 -6.99 28.84 22.10
CA ARG A 204 -7.45 28.97 23.49
C ARG A 204 -6.36 28.55 24.47
N GLU A 205 -5.63 27.48 24.17
CA GLU A 205 -4.55 26.98 25.03
C GLU A 205 -3.30 27.88 24.97
N LYS A 206 -3.01 28.46 23.79
CA LYS A 206 -1.99 29.51 23.64
C LYS A 206 -2.34 30.74 24.49
N ALA A 207 -3.58 31.22 24.38
CA ALA A 207 -4.06 32.36 25.17
C ALA A 207 -4.04 32.09 26.69
N ALA A 208 -4.33 30.86 27.09
CA ALA A 208 -4.29 30.44 28.49
C ALA A 208 -2.87 30.18 29.03
N SER A 209 -1.84 30.27 28.18
CA SER A 209 -0.45 29.94 28.55
C SER A 209 -0.33 28.58 29.27
N SER A 210 -1.10 27.59 28.80
CA SER A 210 -1.33 26.34 29.54
C SER A 210 -0.07 25.52 29.80
N GLY A 211 1.06 25.80 29.14
CA GLY A 211 2.27 24.99 29.20
C GLY A 211 2.12 23.62 28.53
N ASP A 212 3.25 23.03 28.17
CA ASP A 212 3.32 21.69 27.58
C ASP A 212 3.40 20.61 28.67
N CYS A 213 2.65 19.52 28.48
CA CYS A 213 2.66 18.34 29.33
C CYS A 213 3.26 17.11 28.65
N LEU A 214 3.66 17.17 27.38
CA LEU A 214 4.19 16.03 26.62
C LEU A 214 5.65 16.25 26.24
N SER A 215 6.46 15.20 26.40
CA SER A 215 7.76 15.08 25.76
C SER A 215 7.84 13.81 24.94
N PHE A 216 8.56 13.87 23.83
CA PHE A 216 8.64 12.78 22.86
C PHE A 216 10.05 12.20 22.86
N GLN A 217 10.14 10.88 23.04
CA GLN A 217 11.40 10.14 22.94
C GLN A 217 11.35 9.28 21.67
N GLU A 218 12.22 9.59 20.70
CA GLU A 218 12.28 8.85 19.43
C GLU A 218 10.92 8.86 18.68
N GLU A 219 10.61 7.81 17.91
CA GLU A 219 9.37 7.65 17.14
C GLU A 219 8.30 6.79 17.85
N THR A 220 8.66 6.15 18.96
CA THR A 220 7.78 5.19 19.65
C THR A 220 7.54 5.53 21.12
N GLY A 221 8.40 6.35 21.73
CA GLY A 221 8.34 6.73 23.13
C GLY A 221 7.72 8.12 23.36
N MET A 222 7.01 8.27 24.47
CA MET A 222 6.58 9.57 24.98
C MET A 222 6.46 9.57 26.49
N THR A 223 6.56 10.76 27.08
CA THR A 223 6.38 10.98 28.51
C THR A 223 5.35 12.08 28.73
N LEU A 224 4.38 11.81 29.61
CA LEU A 224 3.44 12.79 30.11
C LEU A 224 3.93 13.32 31.46
N HIS A 225 4.08 14.64 31.55
CA HIS A 225 4.49 15.37 32.75
C HIS A 225 3.27 15.91 33.50
N ARG A 226 3.21 15.66 34.80
CA ARG A 226 2.12 16.12 35.69
C ARG A 226 2.68 16.96 36.82
N GLU A 227 1.88 17.89 37.35
CA GLU A 227 2.30 18.84 38.38
C GLU A 227 2.65 18.20 39.73
N ASP A 228 2.27 16.93 39.95
CA ASP A 228 2.62 16.15 41.14
C ASP A 228 4.01 15.46 41.05
N ASP A 229 4.89 15.97 40.17
CA ASP A 229 6.22 15.41 39.82
C ASP A 229 6.19 13.93 39.40
N LYS A 230 5.03 13.42 38.97
CA LYS A 230 4.91 12.06 38.43
C LYS A 230 4.92 12.08 36.91
N ASP A 231 6.04 11.65 36.36
CA ASP A 231 6.17 11.37 34.93
C ASP A 231 5.60 9.99 34.58
N TYR A 232 4.75 9.95 33.55
CA TYR A 232 4.23 8.70 33.00
C TYR A 232 4.86 8.45 31.63
N ARG A 233 5.67 7.40 31.53
CA ARG A 233 6.31 6.99 30.27
C ARG A 233 5.43 5.97 29.55
N PHE A 234 5.28 6.15 28.24
CA PHE A 234 4.53 5.25 27.38
C PHE A 234 5.34 4.88 26.13
N ALA A 235 5.09 3.69 25.60
CA ALA A 235 5.68 3.21 24.35
C ALA A 235 4.60 2.65 23.42
N PHE A 236 4.39 3.32 22.29
CA PHE A 236 3.40 2.95 21.28
C PHE A 236 4.07 2.40 20.03
N ASP A 237 3.28 1.98 19.05
CA ASP A 237 3.83 1.46 17.80
C ASP A 237 4.27 2.61 16.88
N CYS A 238 3.63 3.76 17.04
CA CYS A 238 3.92 4.99 16.33
C CYS A 238 3.51 6.19 17.20
N VAL A 239 4.43 7.14 17.38
CA VAL A 239 4.17 8.41 18.06
C VAL A 239 4.40 9.54 17.06
N MET A 240 3.32 10.29 16.80
CA MET A 240 3.27 11.44 15.90
C MET A 240 3.25 12.73 16.71
N ARG A 241 4.22 13.60 16.42
CA ARG A 241 4.46 14.86 17.13
C ARG A 241 3.57 15.97 16.56
N PRO A 242 3.47 17.14 17.22
CA PRO A 242 2.69 18.27 16.71
C PRO A 242 3.04 18.68 15.27
N GLU A 243 4.28 18.49 14.86
CA GLU A 243 4.80 18.83 13.53
C GLU A 243 4.45 17.80 12.45
N THR A 244 3.96 16.62 12.84
CA THR A 244 3.64 15.54 11.89
C THR A 244 2.48 15.93 10.98
N GLU A 245 2.77 16.01 9.68
CA GLU A 245 1.81 16.38 8.64
C GLU A 245 0.78 15.27 8.36
N GLN A 246 -0.35 15.64 7.77
CA GLN A 246 -1.42 14.69 7.42
C GLN A 246 -0.94 13.55 6.51
N ARG A 247 -0.04 13.86 5.56
CA ARG A 247 0.49 12.87 4.63
C ARG A 247 1.27 11.80 5.37
N GLU A 248 2.15 12.20 6.29
CA GLU A 248 2.93 11.26 7.10
C GLU A 248 2.02 10.43 8.02
N VAL A 249 0.99 11.04 8.62
CA VAL A 249 -0.03 10.30 9.41
C VAL A 249 -0.67 9.20 8.55
N TYR A 250 -1.07 9.53 7.33
CA TYR A 250 -1.65 8.57 6.40
C TYR A 250 -0.67 7.44 6.04
N ASP A 251 0.55 7.78 5.63
CA ASP A 251 1.57 6.82 5.18
C ASP A 251 1.96 5.84 6.30
N ARG A 252 2.04 6.32 7.55
CA ARG A 252 2.41 5.47 8.71
C ARG A 252 1.26 4.60 9.23
N THR A 253 -0.01 4.94 8.95
CA THR A 253 -1.15 4.27 9.60
C THR A 253 -2.13 3.65 8.60
N ALA A 254 -2.71 4.45 7.72
CA ALA A 254 -3.82 4.06 6.86
C ALA A 254 -3.37 3.37 5.58
N ARG A 255 -2.19 3.70 5.04
CA ARG A 255 -1.65 3.09 3.83
C ARG A 255 -1.36 1.59 3.99
N PRO A 256 -0.67 1.13 5.05
CA PRO A 256 -0.53 -0.31 5.32
C PRO A 256 -1.86 -1.04 5.44
N LEU A 257 -2.87 -0.39 6.05
CA LEU A 257 -4.20 -0.94 6.19
C LEU A 257 -4.90 -1.08 4.83
N LEU A 258 -4.81 -0.07 3.96
CA LEU A 258 -5.38 -0.08 2.62
C LEU A 258 -4.84 -1.27 1.80
N HIS A 259 -3.54 -1.55 1.87
CA HIS A 259 -2.94 -2.70 1.18
C HIS A 259 -3.58 -4.03 1.63
N LYS A 260 -3.74 -4.23 2.94
CA LYS A 260 -4.43 -5.44 3.46
C LYS A 260 -5.89 -5.52 3.04
N VAL A 261 -6.58 -4.38 2.97
CA VAL A 261 -7.98 -4.35 2.52
C VAL A 261 -8.09 -4.76 1.04
N LEU A 262 -7.17 -4.34 0.18
CA LEU A 262 -7.11 -4.74 -1.23
C LEU A 262 -6.71 -6.21 -1.44
N GLU A 263 -5.97 -6.79 -0.49
CA GLU A 263 -5.69 -8.23 -0.41
C GLU A 263 -6.92 -9.07 0.01
N GLY A 264 -8.03 -8.42 0.42
CA GLY A 264 -9.28 -9.08 0.82
C GLY A 264 -9.45 -9.27 2.33
N TYR A 265 -8.61 -8.67 3.17
CA TYR A 265 -8.80 -8.65 4.62
C TYR A 265 -9.76 -7.55 5.05
N ASN A 266 -10.49 -7.76 6.15
CA ASN A 266 -11.23 -6.66 6.77
C ASN A 266 -10.25 -5.67 7.42
N GLY A 267 -10.65 -4.41 7.44
CA GLY A 267 -9.91 -3.31 8.03
C GLY A 267 -10.79 -2.44 8.94
N CYS A 268 -10.20 -1.91 9.99
CA CYS A 268 -10.82 -0.90 10.84
C CYS A 268 -9.79 0.15 11.21
N LEU A 269 -10.14 1.42 11.03
CA LEU A 269 -9.36 2.55 11.52
C LEU A 269 -10.29 3.46 12.31
N PHE A 270 -9.95 3.70 13.57
CA PHE A 270 -10.74 4.60 14.41
C PHE A 270 -9.87 5.62 15.15
N ALA A 271 -10.36 6.86 15.19
CA ALA A 271 -9.76 7.94 15.97
C ALA A 271 -10.42 8.02 17.35
N TYR A 272 -9.60 8.10 18.41
CA TYR A 272 -10.04 8.13 19.81
C TYR A 272 -9.37 9.28 20.57
N GLY A 273 -10.07 9.88 21.53
CA GLY A 273 -9.55 10.93 22.40
C GLY A 273 -10.61 11.97 22.75
N GLN A 274 -10.27 12.93 23.60
CA GLN A 274 -11.22 13.96 24.03
C GLN A 274 -11.70 14.86 22.88
N THR A 275 -12.81 15.56 23.06
CA THR A 275 -13.24 16.62 22.17
C THR A 275 -12.15 17.68 22.02
N GLY A 276 -11.92 18.09 20.77
CA GLY A 276 -10.85 19.03 20.43
C GLY A 276 -9.44 18.45 20.41
N SER A 277 -9.22 17.14 20.59
CA SER A 277 -7.88 16.54 20.48
C SER A 277 -7.39 16.31 19.04
N GLY A 278 -8.27 16.40 18.05
CA GLY A 278 -7.93 16.28 16.63
C GLY A 278 -8.41 15.01 15.93
N LYS A 279 -9.41 14.29 16.47
CA LYS A 279 -10.01 13.10 15.84
C LYS A 279 -10.54 13.38 14.43
N THR A 280 -11.49 14.31 14.30
CA THR A 280 -12.07 14.71 13.00
C THR A 280 -11.02 15.29 12.05
N PHE A 281 -10.06 16.06 12.57
CA PHE A 281 -8.93 16.56 11.76
C PHE A 281 -8.06 15.41 11.24
N THR A 282 -7.87 14.34 12.00
CA THR A 282 -7.14 13.16 11.55
C THR A 282 -7.93 12.39 10.50
N MET A 283 -9.23 12.16 10.72
CA MET A 283 -10.06 11.36 9.83
C MET A 283 -10.42 12.09 8.54
N GLN A 284 -10.88 13.33 8.61
CA GLN A 284 -11.38 14.11 7.46
C GLN A 284 -10.38 15.19 7.04
N GLY A 285 -9.76 15.86 8.00
CA GLY A 285 -8.87 17.00 7.74
C GLY A 285 -9.59 18.33 7.57
N SER A 286 -8.90 19.27 6.97
CA SER A 286 -9.44 20.57 6.54
C SER A 286 -9.48 20.64 5.00
N SER A 287 -9.95 21.76 4.45
CA SER A 287 -9.90 22.02 3.00
C SER A 287 -8.49 21.90 2.43
N ASP A 288 -7.51 22.39 3.18
CA ASP A 288 -6.12 22.52 2.72
C ASP A 288 -5.28 21.31 3.14
N GLN A 289 -5.67 20.64 4.23
CA GLN A 289 -4.94 19.52 4.82
C GLN A 289 -5.86 18.29 4.89
N LYS A 290 -5.98 17.60 3.76
CA LYS A 290 -6.76 16.36 3.62
C LYS A 290 -6.34 15.32 4.66
N GLY A 291 -7.30 14.79 5.42
CA GLY A 291 -7.08 13.74 6.42
C GLY A 291 -6.98 12.35 5.80
N ILE A 292 -7.16 11.32 6.65
CA ILE A 292 -7.06 9.91 6.26
C ILE A 292 -8.10 9.52 5.22
N ILE A 293 -9.37 9.82 5.43
CA ILE A 293 -10.46 9.38 4.55
C ILE A 293 -10.29 9.89 3.10
N PRO A 294 -10.16 11.22 2.84
CA PRO A 294 -9.97 11.70 1.47
C PRO A 294 -8.68 11.19 0.82
N THR A 295 -7.59 11.07 1.58
CA THR A 295 -6.32 10.54 1.07
C THR A 295 -6.43 9.06 0.73
N LEU A 296 -7.01 8.25 1.63
CA LEU A 296 -7.26 6.83 1.42
C LEU A 296 -8.15 6.57 0.22
N CYS A 297 -9.24 7.33 0.06
CA CYS A 297 -10.13 7.16 -1.09
C CYS A 297 -9.41 7.52 -2.40
N THR A 298 -8.58 8.55 -2.40
CA THR A 298 -7.78 8.93 -3.57
C THR A 298 -6.84 7.80 -3.97
N GLU A 299 -6.11 7.22 -3.02
CA GLU A 299 -5.21 6.09 -3.30
C GLU A 299 -5.96 4.82 -3.68
N LEU A 300 -7.06 4.48 -2.98
CA LEU A 300 -7.91 3.34 -3.30
C LEU A 300 -8.35 3.36 -4.77
N PHE A 301 -8.90 4.49 -5.24
CA PHE A 301 -9.33 4.60 -6.64
C PHE A 301 -8.18 4.78 -7.62
N GLY A 302 -6.99 5.17 -7.17
CA GLY A 302 -5.74 5.10 -7.94
C GLY A 302 -5.35 3.66 -8.21
N GLU A 303 -5.23 2.85 -7.15
CA GLU A 303 -4.92 1.42 -7.22
C GLU A 303 -5.92 0.64 -8.09
N ILE A 304 -7.22 0.93 -7.95
CA ILE A 304 -8.28 0.33 -8.79
C ILE A 304 -8.03 0.60 -10.28
N LYS A 305 -7.58 1.80 -10.64
CA LYS A 305 -7.27 2.15 -12.04
C LYS A 305 -6.00 1.45 -12.52
N GLU A 306 -4.98 1.36 -11.67
CA GLU A 306 -3.69 0.74 -12.00
C GLU A 306 -3.77 -0.77 -12.15
N CYS A 307 -4.72 -1.45 -11.50
CA CYS A 307 -4.89 -2.89 -11.59
C CYS A 307 -6.11 -3.35 -12.43
N ALA A 308 -6.76 -2.44 -13.17
CA ALA A 308 -8.00 -2.71 -13.89
C ALA A 308 -7.88 -3.82 -14.97
N ASP A 309 -6.69 -4.03 -15.50
CA ASP A 309 -6.31 -5.09 -16.44
C ASP A 309 -6.20 -6.47 -15.78
N LYS A 310 -6.01 -6.53 -14.46
CA LYS A 310 -5.77 -7.78 -13.70
C LYS A 310 -6.93 -8.16 -12.80
N ARG A 311 -7.57 -7.17 -12.16
CA ARG A 311 -8.64 -7.38 -11.18
C ARG A 311 -9.78 -6.42 -11.42
N ASN A 312 -10.99 -6.94 -11.33
CA ASN A 312 -12.21 -6.16 -11.27
C ASN A 312 -12.53 -5.85 -9.81
N ILE A 313 -12.56 -4.56 -9.47
CA ILE A 313 -12.83 -4.08 -8.10
C ILE A 313 -14.10 -3.24 -8.09
N THR A 314 -14.99 -3.55 -7.16
CA THR A 314 -16.23 -2.81 -6.90
C THR A 314 -16.21 -2.26 -5.47
N VAL A 315 -16.66 -1.02 -5.31
CA VAL A 315 -16.69 -0.33 -4.02
C VAL A 315 -18.10 0.13 -3.72
N VAL A 316 -18.54 -0.16 -2.50
CA VAL A 316 -19.83 0.27 -1.97
C VAL A 316 -19.58 1.05 -0.69
N CYS A 317 -20.15 2.24 -0.59
CA CYS A 317 -20.04 3.13 0.55
C CYS A 317 -21.34 3.10 1.36
N SER A 318 -21.21 3.09 2.68
CA SER A 318 -22.33 3.36 3.61
C SER A 318 -21.83 4.28 4.72
N VAL A 319 -22.71 5.18 5.18
CA VAL A 319 -22.40 6.14 6.23
C VAL A 319 -23.50 6.10 7.28
N LEU A 320 -23.11 5.83 8.53
CA LEU A 320 -24.03 5.79 9.66
C LEU A 320 -23.51 6.59 10.85
N GLU A 321 -24.43 6.86 11.75
CA GLU A 321 -24.17 7.48 13.04
C GLU A 321 -24.68 6.59 14.17
N ILE A 322 -23.87 6.44 15.22
CA ILE A 322 -24.33 5.89 16.50
C ILE A 322 -24.43 7.06 17.48
N TYR A 323 -25.65 7.39 17.88
CA TYR A 323 -25.95 8.45 18.84
C TYR A 323 -27.01 7.98 19.82
N ASN A 324 -26.75 8.13 21.11
CA ASN A 324 -27.68 7.73 22.17
C ASN A 324 -28.14 6.26 22.03
N GLU A 325 -27.20 5.35 21.74
CA GLU A 325 -27.44 3.92 21.46
C GLU A 325 -28.44 3.61 20.33
N LYS A 326 -28.70 4.59 19.47
CA LYS A 326 -29.45 4.42 18.22
C LYS A 326 -28.52 4.45 17.02
N VAL A 327 -28.75 3.55 16.07
CA VAL A 327 -28.02 3.49 14.80
C VAL A 327 -28.86 4.17 13.74
N ARG A 328 -28.37 5.27 13.17
CA ARG A 328 -29.07 6.01 12.11
C ARG A 328 -28.29 5.95 10.81
N ASP A 329 -28.98 5.68 9.72
CA ASP A 329 -28.43 5.81 8.38
C ASP A 329 -28.34 7.29 7.98
N LEU A 330 -27.13 7.76 7.65
CA LEU A 330 -26.91 9.14 7.23
C LEU A 330 -27.03 9.33 5.72
N SER A 331 -27.34 8.28 4.97
CA SER A 331 -27.48 8.28 3.50
C SER A 331 -28.91 8.60 3.05
N VAL A 332 -29.89 8.40 3.93
CA VAL A 332 -31.31 8.64 3.68
C VAL A 332 -31.89 9.64 4.67
N ASP A 333 -33.04 10.23 4.35
CA ASP A 333 -33.80 11.08 5.26
C ASP A 333 -34.76 10.21 6.08
N SER A 334 -34.19 9.38 6.97
CA SER A 334 -34.93 8.58 7.93
C SER A 334 -34.37 8.79 9.33
N SER A 335 -35.24 8.65 10.33
CA SER A 335 -34.89 8.70 11.75
C SER A 335 -34.98 7.32 12.41
N ASP A 336 -35.12 6.27 11.62
CA ASP A 336 -35.24 4.89 12.09
C ASP A 336 -33.99 4.45 12.84
N ASP A 337 -34.21 3.70 13.93
CA ASP A 337 -33.14 3.04 14.67
C ASP A 337 -32.88 1.66 14.04
N LEU A 338 -31.76 1.55 13.32
CA LEU A 338 -31.39 0.34 12.62
C LEU A 338 -30.83 -0.73 13.57
N SER A 339 -31.16 -1.98 13.27
CA SER A 339 -30.74 -3.11 14.07
C SER A 339 -29.41 -3.70 13.58
N ILE A 340 -28.45 -3.83 14.49
CA ILE A 340 -27.23 -4.60 14.26
C ILE A 340 -27.58 -6.09 14.37
N ARG A 341 -27.27 -6.85 13.32
CA ARG A 341 -27.46 -8.31 13.25
C ARG A 341 -26.12 -9.01 13.06
N GLU A 342 -26.11 -10.28 13.43
CA GLU A 342 -24.99 -11.18 13.25
C GLU A 342 -25.46 -12.30 12.35
N ASP A 343 -24.84 -12.43 11.18
CA ASP A 343 -25.07 -13.52 10.26
C ASP A 343 -23.93 -14.54 10.42
N THR A 344 -24.22 -15.61 11.14
CA THR A 344 -23.28 -16.69 11.46
C THR A 344 -23.28 -17.80 10.41
N ALA A 345 -24.06 -17.67 9.33
CA ALA A 345 -24.02 -18.63 8.24
C ALA A 345 -22.61 -18.67 7.63
N GLU A 346 -22.23 -19.81 7.06
CA GLU A 346 -20.98 -19.93 6.33
C GLU A 346 -21.02 -19.02 5.09
N GLY A 347 -20.15 -18.00 5.06
CA GLY A 347 -20.24 -16.89 4.09
C GLY A 347 -21.27 -15.82 4.37
N GLY A 348 -21.88 -15.86 5.55
CA GLY A 348 -22.78 -14.82 6.02
C GLY A 348 -22.08 -13.47 6.10
N LYS A 349 -22.87 -12.40 6.18
CA LYS A 349 -22.35 -11.04 6.26
C LYS A 349 -21.62 -10.75 7.58
N GLY A 350 -21.49 -11.70 8.50
CA GLY A 350 -20.97 -11.45 9.85
C GLY A 350 -21.79 -10.37 10.56
N ILE A 351 -21.12 -9.51 11.33
CA ILE A 351 -21.77 -8.33 11.91
C ILE A 351 -22.12 -7.34 10.79
N HIS A 352 -23.40 -6.98 10.73
CA HIS A 352 -23.91 -5.99 9.77
C HIS A 352 -25.11 -5.23 10.33
N VAL A 353 -25.44 -4.10 9.71
CA VAL A 353 -26.61 -3.29 10.05
C VAL A 353 -27.70 -3.60 9.03
N GLU A 354 -28.81 -4.14 9.51
CA GLU A 354 -29.96 -4.44 8.65
C GLU A 354 -30.65 -3.14 8.20
N GLY A 355 -30.96 -3.05 6.91
CA GLY A 355 -31.62 -1.88 6.33
C GLY A 355 -30.72 -0.68 6.09
N LEU A 356 -29.40 -0.80 6.33
CA LEU A 356 -28.45 0.27 6.03
C LEU A 356 -28.31 0.45 4.51
N THR A 357 -28.41 1.69 4.04
CA THR A 357 -28.25 2.03 2.62
C THR A 357 -26.80 1.83 2.19
N GLU A 358 -26.65 1.06 1.11
CA GLU A 358 -25.38 0.79 0.43
C GLU A 358 -25.37 1.51 -0.93
N VAL A 359 -24.47 2.47 -1.11
CA VAL A 359 -24.33 3.26 -2.34
C VAL A 359 -23.10 2.77 -3.10
N GLN A 360 -23.28 2.27 -4.32
CA GLN A 360 -22.14 1.95 -5.18
C GLN A 360 -21.41 3.23 -5.59
N VAL A 361 -20.10 3.24 -5.44
CA VAL A 361 -19.24 4.40 -5.72
C VAL A 361 -18.15 4.02 -6.73
N ARG A 362 -17.80 4.94 -7.61
CA ARG A 362 -16.82 4.75 -8.69
C ARG A 362 -15.64 5.71 -8.64
N SER A 363 -15.66 6.69 -7.74
CA SER A 363 -14.57 7.64 -7.57
C SER A 363 -14.45 8.14 -6.13
N CYS A 364 -13.32 8.81 -5.84
CA CYS A 364 -13.06 9.45 -4.57
C CYS A 364 -14.11 10.53 -4.28
N GLU A 365 -14.48 11.30 -5.30
CA GLU A 365 -15.47 12.38 -5.23
C GLU A 365 -16.85 11.84 -4.80
N GLU A 366 -17.29 10.70 -5.36
CA GLU A 366 -18.57 10.10 -4.97
C GLU A 366 -18.59 9.66 -3.50
N VAL A 367 -17.47 9.16 -2.97
CA VAL A 367 -17.35 8.82 -1.53
C VAL A 367 -17.42 10.09 -0.67
N LEU A 368 -16.67 11.12 -1.04
CA LEU A 368 -16.66 12.39 -0.32
C LEU A 368 -18.02 13.09 -0.36
N ASP A 369 -18.76 12.99 -1.47
CA ASP A 369 -20.13 13.47 -1.58
C ASP A 369 -21.09 12.72 -0.65
N CYS A 370 -20.95 11.40 -0.52
CA CYS A 370 -21.72 10.61 0.46
C CYS A 370 -21.47 11.11 1.89
N ILE A 371 -20.20 11.36 2.22
CA ILE A 371 -19.81 11.85 3.55
C ILE A 371 -20.31 13.28 3.77
N ALA A 372 -20.20 14.17 2.77
CA ALA A 372 -20.66 15.55 2.87
C ALA A 372 -22.18 15.63 3.08
N LYS A 373 -22.96 14.84 2.34
CA LYS A 373 -24.42 14.70 2.54
C LYS A 373 -24.75 14.17 3.94
N ALA A 374 -24.01 13.17 4.40
CA ALA A 374 -24.16 12.61 5.74
C ALA A 374 -23.88 13.65 6.84
N GLN A 375 -22.82 14.45 6.68
CA GLN A 375 -22.47 15.54 7.60
C GLN A 375 -23.55 16.64 7.62
N GLN A 376 -24.12 16.99 6.47
CA GLN A 376 -25.21 17.96 6.38
C GLN A 376 -26.44 17.46 7.16
N ARG A 377 -26.84 16.20 7.00
CA ARG A 377 -27.96 15.61 7.75
C ARG A 377 -27.68 15.54 9.24
N ARG A 378 -26.44 15.20 9.62
CA ARG A 378 -25.96 15.27 11.01
C ARG A 378 -26.05 16.70 11.59
N ALA A 379 -25.94 17.73 10.75
CA ALA A 379 -26.10 19.12 11.15
C ALA A 379 -27.55 19.61 11.19
N VAL A 380 -28.47 19.09 10.37
CA VAL A 380 -29.88 19.52 10.36
C VAL A 380 -30.66 19.06 11.60
N GLY A 381 -30.24 17.95 12.24
CA GLY A 381 -30.76 17.55 13.55
C GLY A 381 -30.48 18.55 14.70
N LYS A 382 -29.78 19.65 14.42
CA LYS A 382 -29.44 20.73 15.37
C LYS A 382 -30.57 21.75 15.51
N THR A 383 -31.75 21.33 15.94
CA THR A 383 -32.73 22.28 16.51
C THR A 383 -32.50 22.40 18.01
N ASN A 384 -31.86 23.50 18.40
CA ASN A 384 -31.50 23.95 19.76
C ASN A 384 -30.35 23.23 20.50
N MET A 385 -29.18 23.89 20.48
CA MET A 385 -28.13 23.92 21.52
C MET A 385 -27.21 22.68 21.70
N ASN A 386 -25.96 22.83 21.21
CA ASN A 386 -24.70 22.11 21.44
C ASN A 386 -24.18 21.12 20.38
N GLU A 387 -22.86 20.97 20.41
CA GLU A 387 -21.90 20.30 19.52
C GLU A 387 -22.17 18.78 19.32
N HIS A 388 -23.25 18.44 18.61
CA HIS A 388 -23.66 17.05 18.31
C HIS A 388 -22.52 16.16 17.76
N SER A 389 -21.56 16.74 17.02
CA SER A 389 -20.41 15.99 16.50
C SER A 389 -19.48 15.41 17.57
N SER A 390 -19.38 16.05 18.74
CA SER A 390 -18.58 15.55 19.88
C SER A 390 -19.21 14.37 20.61
N ARG A 391 -20.49 14.10 20.33
CA ARG A 391 -21.37 13.25 21.13
C ARG A 391 -21.86 12.00 20.41
N SER A 392 -21.50 11.84 19.15
CA SER A 392 -21.90 10.68 18.35
C SER A 392 -20.72 10.13 17.57
N HIS A 393 -20.79 8.83 17.29
CA HIS A 393 -19.78 8.13 16.51
C HIS A 393 -20.18 8.16 15.05
N SER A 394 -19.30 8.63 14.18
CA SER A 394 -19.49 8.57 12.74
C SER A 394 -18.77 7.34 12.21
N VAL A 395 -19.48 6.50 11.45
CA VAL A 395 -18.88 5.33 10.82
C VAL A 395 -19.10 5.38 9.32
N VAL A 396 -18.01 5.49 8.57
CA VAL A 396 -17.98 5.29 7.11
C VAL A 396 -17.49 3.88 6.86
N THR A 397 -18.22 3.11 6.07
CA THR A 397 -17.81 1.76 5.69
C THR A 397 -17.67 1.67 4.17
N LEU A 398 -16.50 1.24 3.73
CA LEU A 398 -16.24 0.85 2.34
C LEU A 398 -16.25 -0.68 2.27
N ARG A 399 -17.21 -1.25 1.55
CA ARG A 399 -17.22 -2.67 1.20
C ARG A 399 -16.60 -2.82 -0.19
N ILE A 400 -15.54 -3.60 -0.27
CA ILE A 400 -14.73 -3.75 -1.48
C ILE A 400 -14.83 -5.21 -1.93
N GLY A 401 -15.39 -5.43 -3.11
CA GLY A 401 -15.42 -6.72 -3.76
C GLY A 401 -14.38 -6.76 -4.88
N ALA A 402 -13.51 -7.76 -4.88
CA ALA A 402 -12.45 -7.91 -5.88
C ALA A 402 -12.38 -9.35 -6.41
N TYR A 403 -12.27 -9.51 -7.72
CA TYR A 403 -12.05 -10.79 -8.40
C TYR A 403 -11.09 -10.58 -9.58
N ASP A 404 -10.37 -11.62 -9.97
CA ASP A 404 -9.39 -11.55 -11.05
C ASP A 404 -10.09 -11.56 -12.43
N CYS A 405 -9.56 -10.82 -13.40
CA CYS A 405 -10.20 -10.71 -14.73
C CYS A 405 -10.22 -12.03 -15.51
N ASP A 406 -9.24 -12.90 -15.27
CA ASP A 406 -9.12 -14.21 -15.91
C ASP A 406 -9.96 -15.30 -15.21
N ASP A 407 -10.63 -14.95 -14.11
CA ASP A 407 -11.43 -15.87 -13.31
C ASP A 407 -12.88 -15.94 -13.82
N VAL A 408 -13.10 -16.86 -14.75
CA VAL A 408 -14.41 -17.10 -15.38
C VAL A 408 -15.43 -17.70 -14.39
N ASP A 409 -14.96 -18.41 -13.36
CA ASP A 409 -15.80 -19.15 -12.42
C ASP A 409 -16.12 -18.36 -11.14
N GLY A 410 -15.54 -17.17 -10.96
CA GLY A 410 -15.71 -16.36 -9.75
C GLY A 410 -15.04 -16.95 -8.51
N ALA A 411 -14.08 -17.86 -8.70
CA ALA A 411 -13.34 -18.59 -7.69
C ALA A 411 -12.46 -17.69 -6.79
N THR A 412 -12.04 -16.54 -7.32
CA THR A 412 -11.11 -15.57 -6.73
C THR A 412 -11.82 -14.42 -6.01
N LEU A 413 -13.16 -14.44 -5.95
CA LEU A 413 -13.94 -13.37 -5.33
C LEU A 413 -13.58 -13.22 -3.85
N THR A 414 -13.09 -12.03 -3.52
CA THR A 414 -12.81 -11.58 -2.15
C THR A 414 -13.69 -10.39 -1.81
N VAL A 415 -14.15 -10.32 -0.56
CA VAL A 415 -14.99 -9.23 -0.05
C VAL A 415 -14.45 -8.72 1.26
N SER A 416 -13.84 -7.53 1.25
CA SER A 416 -13.36 -6.86 2.46
C SER A 416 -14.29 -5.74 2.91
N LYS A 417 -14.34 -5.50 4.22
CA LYS A 417 -14.97 -4.32 4.82
C LYS A 417 -13.91 -3.44 5.45
N LEU A 418 -13.89 -2.16 5.11
CA LEU A 418 -13.07 -1.14 5.75
C LEU A 418 -13.96 -0.16 6.51
N HIS A 419 -13.86 -0.17 7.84
CA HIS A 419 -14.52 0.80 8.70
C HIS A 419 -13.57 1.98 9.01
N LEU A 420 -14.01 3.20 8.73
CA LEU A 420 -13.33 4.45 9.04
C LEU A 420 -14.19 5.24 10.03
N ILE A 421 -13.71 5.36 11.27
CA ILE A 421 -14.54 5.75 12.41
C ILE A 421 -13.99 6.99 13.11
N ASP A 422 -14.85 7.99 13.28
CA ASP A 422 -14.61 9.15 14.14
C ASP A 422 -15.47 8.99 15.40
N LEU A 423 -14.84 8.60 16.50
CA LEU A 423 -15.54 8.36 17.77
C LEU A 423 -15.95 9.68 18.45
N ALA A 424 -16.94 9.59 19.33
CA ALA A 424 -17.29 10.66 20.25
C ALA A 424 -16.11 11.03 21.19
N GLY A 425 -16.20 12.18 21.84
CA GLY A 425 -15.24 12.62 22.85
C GLY A 425 -15.15 11.65 24.03
N SER A 426 -13.92 11.32 24.44
CA SER A 426 -13.65 10.42 25.57
C SER A 426 -13.69 11.08 26.94
N GLU A 427 -13.89 12.39 27.01
CA GLU A 427 -13.84 13.17 28.24
C GLU A 427 -14.93 12.79 29.25
N ARG A 428 -14.63 12.99 30.54
CA ARG A 428 -15.59 12.70 31.61
C ARG A 428 -16.66 13.78 31.72
N GLN A 429 -17.91 13.33 31.84
CA GLN A 429 -19.11 14.15 32.06
C GLN A 429 -18.98 15.24 33.13
N LYS A 430 -18.27 14.94 34.24
CA LYS A 430 -18.08 15.88 35.36
C LYS A 430 -17.42 17.21 34.95
N ALA A 431 -16.65 17.21 33.87
CA ALA A 431 -15.99 18.41 33.35
C ALA A 431 -16.96 19.37 32.63
N THR A 432 -18.17 18.92 32.27
CA THR A 432 -19.07 19.67 31.36
C THR A 432 -20.12 20.54 32.05
N GLY A 433 -20.31 20.39 33.37
CA GLY A 433 -21.30 21.17 34.15
C GLY A 433 -22.77 20.99 33.72
N ALA A 434 -23.08 19.94 32.97
CA ALA A 434 -24.41 19.74 32.36
C ALA A 434 -25.46 19.21 33.37
N THR A 435 -26.69 19.75 33.33
CA THR A 435 -27.82 19.36 34.18
C THR A 435 -29.02 18.86 33.35
N GLY A 436 -29.91 18.07 33.98
CA GLY A 436 -31.17 17.60 33.36
C GLY A 436 -30.96 16.57 32.24
N ASP A 437 -31.68 16.72 31.12
CA ASP A 437 -31.63 15.76 30.00
C ASP A 437 -30.24 15.67 29.34
N ARG A 438 -29.42 16.72 29.45
CA ARG A 438 -28.02 16.69 29.00
C ARG A 438 -27.15 15.74 29.82
N LEU A 439 -27.47 15.53 31.09
CA LEU A 439 -26.79 14.55 31.94
C LEU A 439 -27.16 13.13 31.52
N LYS A 440 -28.44 12.90 31.17
CA LYS A 440 -28.92 11.59 30.67
C LYS A 440 -28.32 11.25 29.31
N GLU A 441 -28.35 12.20 28.37
CA GLU A 441 -27.71 12.07 27.05
C GLU A 441 -26.21 11.81 27.21
N GLY A 442 -25.56 12.60 28.06
CA GLY A 442 -24.17 12.45 28.38
C GLY A 442 -23.77 11.09 28.97
N ALA A 443 -24.61 10.54 29.86
CA ALA A 443 -24.43 9.19 30.40
C ALA A 443 -24.49 8.13 29.30
N GLN A 444 -25.34 8.30 28.28
CA GLN A 444 -25.47 7.37 27.16
C GLN A 444 -24.31 7.45 26.17
N ILE A 445 -23.71 8.63 25.97
CA ILE A 445 -22.50 8.76 25.15
C ILE A 445 -21.35 8.02 25.82
N ASN A 446 -21.19 8.21 27.12
CA ASN A 446 -20.18 7.52 27.90
C ASN A 446 -20.46 6.02 28.03
N LEU A 447 -21.70 5.55 27.86
CA LEU A 447 -22.01 4.12 27.84
C LEU A 447 -21.23 3.41 26.74
N SER A 448 -21.32 3.90 25.49
CA SER A 448 -20.64 3.30 24.34
C SER A 448 -19.11 3.25 24.50
N LEU A 449 -18.49 4.33 24.99
CA LEU A 449 -17.04 4.39 25.21
C LEU A 449 -16.59 3.62 26.47
N SER A 450 -17.44 3.54 27.50
CA SER A 450 -17.17 2.71 28.68
C SER A 450 -17.28 1.22 28.34
N ALA A 451 -18.29 0.83 27.56
CA ALA A 451 -18.44 -0.52 27.02
C ALA A 451 -17.22 -0.89 26.16
N LEU A 452 -16.75 0.03 25.31
CA LEU A 452 -15.51 -0.15 24.55
C LEU A 452 -14.32 -0.39 25.47
N GLY A 453 -14.17 0.40 26.54
CA GLY A 453 -13.15 0.16 27.56
C GLY A 453 -13.25 -1.20 28.23
N ASN A 454 -14.47 -1.66 28.55
CA ASN A 454 -14.71 -2.98 29.15
C ASN A 454 -14.35 -4.13 28.20
N VAL A 455 -14.66 -3.99 26.90
CA VAL A 455 -14.28 -4.95 25.86
C VAL A 455 -12.76 -5.06 25.75
N ILE A 456 -12.04 -3.94 25.70
CA ILE A 456 -10.57 -3.93 25.65
C ILE A 456 -9.97 -4.55 26.91
N ASN A 457 -10.50 -4.23 28.09
CA ASN A 457 -10.03 -4.84 29.34
C ASN A 457 -10.27 -6.36 29.33
N ALA A 458 -11.46 -6.82 28.93
CA ALA A 458 -11.76 -8.25 28.84
C ALA A 458 -10.90 -8.99 27.80
N LEU A 459 -10.58 -8.36 26.67
CA LEU A 459 -9.69 -8.91 25.64
C LEU A 459 -8.25 -9.08 26.14
N THR A 460 -7.75 -8.11 26.92
CA THR A 460 -6.40 -8.15 27.48
C THR A 460 -6.27 -9.08 28.68
N GLU A 461 -7.32 -9.24 29.48
CA GLU A 461 -7.40 -10.20 30.60
C GLU A 461 -7.57 -11.65 30.13
N ARG A 462 -8.10 -11.89 28.92
CA ARG A 462 -8.37 -13.23 28.37
C ARG A 462 -7.15 -14.12 28.25
N ALA A 463 -5.94 -13.56 28.25
CA ALA A 463 -4.69 -14.30 28.40
C ALA A 463 -4.63 -15.17 29.69
N SER A 464 -5.52 -14.91 30.66
CA SER A 464 -5.56 -15.57 31.98
C SER A 464 -6.76 -16.51 32.20
N GLY A 465 -7.57 -16.81 31.17
CA GLY A 465 -8.67 -17.78 31.26
C GLY A 465 -10.06 -17.22 30.91
N GLY A 466 -10.39 -17.25 29.62
CA GLY A 466 -11.75 -17.55 29.13
C GLY A 466 -12.94 -16.68 29.59
N ARG A 467 -12.78 -15.40 29.95
CA ARG A 467 -13.94 -14.55 30.27
C ARG A 467 -14.77 -14.21 29.03
N HIS A 468 -16.09 -14.13 29.18
CA HIS A 468 -17.01 -13.56 28.18
C HIS A 468 -16.63 -12.11 27.86
N ILE A 469 -16.61 -11.74 26.58
CA ILE A 469 -16.33 -10.37 26.14
C ILE A 469 -17.67 -9.64 25.93
N PRO A 470 -17.89 -8.50 26.59
CA PRO A 470 -19.19 -7.83 26.61
C PRO A 470 -19.47 -6.96 25.37
N TYR A 471 -19.34 -7.50 24.14
CA TYR A 471 -19.61 -6.72 22.92
C TYR A 471 -21.05 -6.20 22.83
N ARG A 472 -21.99 -6.87 23.53
CA ARG A 472 -23.43 -6.53 23.52
C ARG A 472 -23.80 -5.35 24.42
N ASP A 473 -22.90 -4.86 25.25
CA ASP A 473 -23.16 -3.76 26.19
C ASP A 473 -23.38 -2.41 25.49
N SER A 474 -22.95 -2.27 24.22
CA SER A 474 -23.30 -1.13 23.38
C SER A 474 -23.41 -1.49 21.90
N LYS A 475 -24.13 -0.67 21.13
CA LYS A 475 -24.19 -0.79 19.67
C LYS A 475 -22.83 -0.60 19.01
N LEU A 476 -22.01 0.31 19.52
CA LEU A 476 -20.66 0.56 19.02
C LEU A 476 -19.78 -0.69 19.17
N THR A 477 -19.72 -1.27 20.37
CA THR A 477 -18.92 -2.48 20.61
C THR A 477 -19.43 -3.68 19.84
N ARG A 478 -20.75 -3.75 19.61
CA ARG A 478 -21.34 -4.80 18.79
C ARG A 478 -20.94 -4.65 17.32
N MET A 479 -20.91 -3.42 16.80
CA MET A 479 -20.42 -3.14 15.45
C MET A 479 -18.93 -3.44 15.29
N LEU A 480 -18.14 -3.16 16.33
CA LEU A 480 -16.69 -3.36 16.36
C LEU A 480 -16.25 -4.77 16.77
N GLN A 481 -17.18 -5.71 16.92
CA GLN A 481 -16.88 -7.06 17.40
C GLN A 481 -15.84 -7.76 16.52
N ASP A 482 -15.92 -7.59 15.19
CA ASP A 482 -14.92 -8.16 14.26
C ASP A 482 -13.58 -7.40 14.31
N SER A 483 -13.60 -6.11 14.64
CA SER A 483 -12.43 -5.23 14.72
C SER A 483 -11.61 -5.40 16.00
N LEU A 484 -12.21 -5.86 17.10
CA LEU A 484 -11.53 -5.94 18.40
C LEU A 484 -11.51 -7.39 18.86
N GLY A 485 -10.39 -8.10 18.64
CA GLY A 485 -10.24 -9.52 18.95
C GLY A 485 -10.82 -10.48 17.91
N GLY A 486 -11.19 -9.98 16.73
CA GLY A 486 -11.85 -10.73 15.66
C GLY A 486 -11.06 -10.78 14.34
N ASN A 487 -11.80 -10.95 13.24
CA ASN A 487 -11.28 -11.01 11.87
C ASN A 487 -11.17 -9.61 11.24
N SER A 488 -10.10 -8.88 11.57
CA SER A 488 -9.83 -7.55 10.99
C SER A 488 -8.41 -7.08 11.31
N TYR A 489 -7.76 -6.37 10.38
CA TYR A 489 -6.65 -5.50 10.72
C TYR A 489 -7.18 -4.20 11.33
N THR A 490 -6.71 -3.83 12.51
CA THR A 490 -7.25 -2.69 13.25
C THR A 490 -6.19 -1.66 13.59
N VAL A 491 -6.46 -0.40 13.27
CA VAL A 491 -5.61 0.74 13.56
C VAL A 491 -6.37 1.66 14.51
N MET A 492 -5.81 1.89 15.68
CA MET A 492 -6.27 2.91 16.61
C MET A 492 -5.35 4.12 16.53
N ILE A 493 -5.91 5.30 16.30
CA ILE A 493 -5.18 6.57 16.44
C ILE A 493 -5.70 7.30 17.68
N CYS A 494 -4.87 7.35 18.71
CA CYS A 494 -5.15 8.08 19.94
C CYS A 494 -4.73 9.54 19.79
N ASN A 495 -5.68 10.44 19.64
CA ASN A 495 -5.48 11.87 19.53
C ASN A 495 -5.43 12.53 20.91
N VAL A 496 -4.37 13.29 21.19
CA VAL A 496 -4.13 13.95 22.49
C VAL A 496 -3.81 15.44 22.33
N SER A 497 -4.04 16.21 23.40
CA SER A 497 -3.62 17.62 23.50
C SER A 497 -2.32 17.72 24.30
N PRO A 498 -1.35 18.55 23.89
CA PRO A 498 -0.13 18.80 24.66
C PRO A 498 -0.35 19.76 25.84
N ALA A 499 -1.52 20.39 25.95
CA ALA A 499 -1.74 21.44 26.96
C ALA A 499 -1.94 20.85 28.37
N LYS A 500 -1.27 21.41 29.40
CA LYS A 500 -1.42 20.93 30.80
C LYS A 500 -2.86 20.98 31.32
N ILE A 501 -3.69 21.91 30.84
CA ILE A 501 -5.11 21.97 31.22
C ILE A 501 -5.88 20.68 30.87
N ASN A 502 -5.37 19.90 29.92
CA ASN A 502 -5.92 18.62 29.48
C ASN A 502 -5.13 17.40 29.97
N VAL A 503 -4.23 17.56 30.96
CA VAL A 503 -3.30 16.49 31.38
C VAL A 503 -4.01 15.22 31.84
N ASP A 504 -5.10 15.33 32.60
CA ASP A 504 -5.82 14.17 33.14
C ASP A 504 -6.59 13.38 32.06
N GLU A 505 -7.12 14.08 31.05
CA GLU A 505 -7.80 13.47 29.91
C GLU A 505 -6.80 12.85 28.92
N THR A 506 -5.65 13.50 28.75
CA THR A 506 -4.51 12.95 27.99
C THR A 506 -4.00 11.67 28.65
N LEU A 507 -3.78 11.67 29.97
CA LEU A 507 -3.38 10.47 30.72
C LEU A 507 -4.40 9.34 30.56
N SER A 508 -5.69 9.65 30.65
CA SER A 508 -6.76 8.67 30.49
C SER A 508 -6.76 8.05 29.09
N SER A 509 -6.53 8.87 28.06
CA SER A 509 -6.46 8.44 26.66
C SER A 509 -5.23 7.57 26.38
N LEU A 510 -4.05 7.96 26.87
CA LEU A 510 -2.81 7.20 26.71
C LEU A 510 -2.89 5.83 27.42
N ARG A 511 -3.44 5.77 28.63
CA ARG A 511 -3.67 4.49 29.33
C ARG A 511 -4.66 3.60 28.58
N PHE A 512 -5.68 4.18 27.95
CA PHE A 512 -6.62 3.43 27.13
C PHE A 512 -5.92 2.83 25.90
N ALA A 513 -5.13 3.65 25.18
CA ALA A 513 -4.34 3.21 24.03
C ALA A 513 -3.32 2.11 24.41
N GLU A 514 -2.68 2.22 25.57
CA GLU A 514 -1.72 1.22 26.07
C GLU A 514 -2.39 -0.15 26.29
N ARG A 515 -3.63 -0.17 26.77
CA ARG A 515 -4.42 -1.40 26.87
C ARG A 515 -4.82 -1.92 25.50
N ALA A 516 -5.29 -1.05 24.60
CA ALA A 516 -5.65 -1.43 23.24
C ALA A 516 -4.50 -2.07 22.46
N LYS A 517 -3.26 -1.61 22.69
CA LYS A 517 -2.04 -2.16 22.06
C LYS A 517 -1.78 -3.63 22.39
N LYS A 518 -2.36 -4.16 23.46
CA LYS A 518 -2.22 -5.55 23.92
C LYS A 518 -3.27 -6.49 23.30
N ILE A 519 -4.19 -5.96 22.49
CA ILE A 519 -5.16 -6.78 21.76
C ILE A 519 -4.46 -7.47 20.59
N GLU A 520 -4.83 -8.73 20.35
CA GLU A 520 -4.41 -9.48 19.18
C GLU A 520 -5.65 -9.86 18.37
N ASN A 521 -5.62 -9.57 17.08
CA ASN A 521 -6.66 -9.95 16.14
C ASN A 521 -6.22 -11.17 15.32
N LYS A 522 -7.19 -11.87 14.73
CA LYS A 522 -6.95 -13.00 13.81
C LYS A 522 -7.54 -12.67 12.44
N ALA A 523 -6.86 -11.79 11.72
CA ALA A 523 -7.28 -11.40 10.38
C ALA A 523 -7.10 -12.56 9.38
N VAL A 524 -8.15 -12.84 8.60
CA VAL A 524 -8.15 -13.82 7.50
C VAL A 524 -8.68 -13.17 6.22
N VAL A 525 -8.25 -13.69 5.07
CA VAL A 525 -8.77 -13.23 3.77
C VAL A 525 -10.22 -13.67 3.64
N ASN A 526 -11.12 -12.74 3.34
CA ASN A 526 -12.54 -13.00 3.23
C ASN A 526 -12.87 -13.38 1.78
N ARG A 527 -12.95 -14.68 1.52
CA ARG A 527 -13.34 -15.23 0.22
C ARG A 527 -14.82 -15.56 0.21
N ASP A 528 -15.45 -15.45 -0.95
CA ASP A 528 -16.81 -15.93 -1.12
C ASP A 528 -16.83 -17.47 -1.00
N PRO A 529 -17.71 -18.08 -0.18
CA PRO A 529 -17.70 -19.53 0.01
C PRO A 529 -18.05 -20.30 -1.25
N LYS A 530 -18.81 -19.73 -2.19
CA LYS A 530 -19.03 -20.38 -3.49
C LYS A 530 -17.73 -20.38 -4.27
N GLY A 531 -17.00 -19.27 -4.24
CA GLY A 531 -15.64 -19.19 -4.80
C GLY A 531 -14.68 -20.20 -4.17
N GLU A 532 -14.66 -20.31 -2.85
CA GLU A 532 -13.86 -21.33 -2.14
C GLU A 532 -14.24 -22.74 -2.54
N ARG A 533 -15.55 -23.04 -2.60
CA ARG A 533 -16.03 -24.36 -3.02
C ARG A 533 -15.64 -24.68 -4.47
N ILE A 534 -15.67 -23.69 -5.36
CA ILE A 534 -15.21 -23.83 -6.74
C ILE A 534 -13.71 -24.13 -6.76
N LEU A 535 -12.89 -23.41 -5.97
CA LEU A 535 -11.45 -23.68 -5.87
C LEU A 535 -11.16 -25.10 -5.37
N GLU A 536 -11.87 -25.57 -4.35
CA GLU A 536 -11.76 -26.95 -3.85
C GLU A 536 -12.09 -27.97 -4.93
N LEU A 537 -13.23 -27.79 -5.62
CA LEU A 537 -13.67 -28.69 -6.68
C LEU A 537 -12.69 -28.68 -7.86
N LEU A 538 -12.12 -27.54 -8.23
CA LEU A 538 -11.10 -27.45 -9.29
C LEU A 538 -9.81 -28.17 -8.89
N GLN A 539 -9.37 -28.06 -7.63
CA GLN A 539 -8.22 -28.79 -7.11
C GLN A 539 -8.48 -30.30 -7.10
N GLU A 540 -9.66 -30.73 -6.64
CA GLU A 540 -10.08 -32.12 -6.64
C GLU A 540 -10.15 -32.68 -8.07
N ASN A 541 -10.74 -31.94 -9.01
CA ASN A 541 -10.82 -32.34 -10.42
C ASN A 541 -9.43 -32.50 -11.04
N LYS A 542 -8.50 -31.58 -10.73
CA LYS A 542 -7.10 -31.68 -11.17
C LYS A 542 -6.41 -32.91 -10.59
N ALA A 543 -6.60 -33.20 -9.29
CA ALA A 543 -6.04 -34.38 -8.65
C ALA A 543 -6.59 -35.68 -9.23
N LEU A 544 -7.92 -35.73 -9.49
CA LEU A 544 -8.58 -36.87 -10.11
C LEU A 544 -8.08 -37.11 -11.54
N ARG A 545 -7.98 -36.06 -12.37
CA ARG A 545 -7.42 -36.16 -13.72
C ARG A 545 -5.98 -36.68 -13.71
N ALA A 546 -5.14 -36.21 -12.78
CA ALA A 546 -3.77 -36.71 -12.63
C ALA A 546 -3.73 -38.19 -12.21
N LYS A 547 -4.68 -38.64 -11.38
CA LYS A 547 -4.81 -40.05 -10.98
C LYS A 547 -5.28 -40.90 -12.15
N ILE A 548 -6.26 -40.45 -12.93
CA ILE A 548 -6.74 -41.13 -14.14
C ILE A 548 -5.57 -41.32 -15.12
N ALA A 549 -4.83 -40.26 -15.44
CA ALA A 549 -3.68 -40.34 -16.34
C ALA A 549 -2.59 -41.32 -15.85
N ARG A 550 -2.37 -41.41 -14.53
CA ARG A 550 -1.44 -42.41 -13.95
C ARG A 550 -1.95 -43.84 -14.11
N LEU A 551 -3.25 -44.07 -13.95
CA LEU A 551 -3.88 -45.37 -14.08
C LEU A 551 -3.91 -45.81 -15.55
N GLU A 552 -4.28 -44.93 -16.47
CA GLU A 552 -4.22 -45.18 -17.92
C GLU A 552 -2.81 -45.59 -18.34
N ALA A 553 -1.78 -44.82 -17.96
CA ALA A 553 -0.39 -45.18 -18.23
C ALA A 553 0.03 -46.51 -17.58
N HIS A 554 -0.62 -46.94 -16.49
CA HIS A 554 -0.36 -48.24 -15.89
C HIS A 554 -1.02 -49.38 -16.65
N VAL A 555 -2.26 -49.18 -17.12
CA VAL A 555 -2.99 -50.13 -17.97
C VAL A 555 -2.22 -50.35 -19.26
N ASP A 556 -1.80 -49.28 -19.95
CA ASP A 556 -1.01 -49.38 -21.19
C ASP A 556 0.27 -50.21 -21.01
N ARG A 557 0.95 -50.05 -19.85
CA ARG A 557 2.14 -50.85 -19.52
C ARG A 557 1.82 -52.33 -19.31
N LEU A 558 0.67 -52.64 -18.71
CA LEU A 558 0.25 -54.02 -18.49
C LEU A 558 -0.18 -54.69 -19.80
N GLU A 559 -0.88 -53.96 -20.67
CA GLU A 559 -1.27 -54.45 -22.01
C GLU A 559 -0.03 -54.75 -22.87
N MET A 560 0.97 -53.86 -22.89
CA MET A 560 2.25 -54.13 -23.56
C MET A 560 3.02 -55.34 -23.01
N HIS A 561 2.78 -55.72 -21.76
CA HIS A 561 3.35 -56.92 -21.15
C HIS A 561 2.54 -58.18 -21.43
N TYR A 562 1.26 -58.06 -21.77
CA TYR A 562 0.37 -59.16 -22.09
C TYR A 562 0.48 -59.59 -23.56
N ASP A 563 0.83 -58.66 -24.46
CA ASP A 563 1.06 -58.90 -25.90
C ASP A 563 2.47 -59.44 -26.23
N LYS A 564 3.33 -59.65 -25.22
CA LYS A 564 4.65 -60.29 -25.32
C LYS A 564 4.62 -61.67 -24.70
#